data_AF-A0A951I700-F1
#
_entry.id   AF-A0A951I700-F1
#
_cell.length_a   1.000
_cell.length_b   1.000
_cell.length_c   1.000
_cell.angle_alpha   90.00
_cell.angle_beta   90.00
_cell.angle_gamma   90.00
#
_symmetry.space_group_name_H-M   'P 1'
#
loop_
_entity.id
_entity.type
_entity.pdbx_description
1 polymer ?
#
loop_
_entity_poly.entity_id
_entity_poly.type
_entity_poly.pdbx_seq_one_letter_code
_entity_poly.pdbx_strand_id
1 'polypeptide(L)'
;MSNQTESQPKAATPKDAAAVVLLRQGTDESDPEVFWVRRSEQLAFLGGYHAFPGGQRDAADAETRVENCADATTRAMISCAARELFEELGVLVARGAERLTKGQRASLLDDLESGRMTFAQLLAHFEL
;
A
#
# COMPACT_ATOMS: atom_id res chain seq x y z
N MET A 1 -15.35 28.84 43.39
CA MET A 1 -14.20 28.21 42.71
C MET A 1 -14.74 26.99 41.99
N SER A 2 -15.08 27.13 40.71
CA SER A 2 -15.65 26.04 39.90
C SER A 2 -14.50 25.27 39.25
N ASN A 3 -14.36 24.00 39.62
CA ASN A 3 -13.33 23.11 39.11
C ASN A 3 -13.74 22.69 37.68
N GLN A 4 -13.11 23.25 36.65
CA GLN A 4 -13.25 22.75 35.29
C GLN A 4 -12.36 21.53 35.13
N THR A 5 -12.97 20.34 35.11
CA THR A 5 -12.29 19.11 34.74
C THR A 5 -12.05 19.15 33.23
N GLU A 6 -10.86 19.54 32.80
CA GLU A 6 -10.43 19.38 31.41
C GLU A 6 -10.49 17.88 31.05
N SER A 7 -11.38 17.52 30.12
CA SER A 7 -11.42 16.17 29.58
C SER A 7 -10.18 15.94 28.73
N GLN A 8 -9.29 15.04 29.15
CA GLN A 8 -8.15 14.63 28.32
C GLN A 8 -8.67 14.07 26.98
N PRO A 9 -8.11 14.50 25.83
CA PRO A 9 -8.51 13.96 24.55
C PRO A 9 -8.21 12.45 24.51
N LYS A 10 -9.23 11.65 24.20
CA LYS A 10 -9.11 10.20 24.08
C LYS A 10 -8.06 9.88 22.99
N ALA A 11 -7.02 9.14 23.36
CA ALA A 11 -6.01 8.70 22.41
C ALA A 11 -6.68 7.92 21.25
N ALA A 12 -6.34 8.27 20.02
CA ALA A 12 -6.86 7.59 18.84
C ALA A 12 -6.30 6.16 18.76
N THR A 13 -7.15 5.20 18.38
CA THR A 13 -6.69 3.84 18.10
C THR A 13 -5.89 3.82 16.81
N PRO A 14 -4.66 3.28 16.79
CA PRO A 14 -3.88 3.12 15.56
C PRO A 14 -4.64 2.30 14.52
N LYS A 15 -4.49 2.68 13.26
CA LYS A 15 -5.02 1.94 12.12
C LYS A 15 -3.94 1.02 11.58
N ASP A 16 -4.32 -0.19 11.17
CA ASP A 16 -3.41 -1.10 10.46
C ASP A 16 -2.94 -0.46 9.14
N ALA A 17 -1.65 -0.56 8.86
CA ALA A 17 -1.02 0.00 7.68
C ALA A 17 0.18 -0.85 7.25
N ALA A 18 0.45 -0.91 5.95
CA ALA A 18 1.58 -1.62 5.38
C ALA A 18 2.51 -0.64 4.65
N ALA A 19 3.80 -0.95 4.62
CA ALA A 19 4.79 -0.21 3.84
C ALA A 19 5.72 -1.18 3.11
N VAL A 20 6.21 -0.77 1.94
CA VAL A 20 7.11 -1.57 1.09
C VAL A 20 8.48 -0.92 1.01
N VAL A 21 9.51 -1.67 1.40
CA VAL A 21 10.90 -1.28 1.16
C VAL A 21 11.38 -2.00 -0.10
N LEU A 22 11.50 -1.25 -1.20
CA LEU A 22 12.06 -1.79 -2.44
C LEU A 22 13.59 -1.71 -2.39
N LEU A 23 14.25 -2.85 -2.57
CA LEU A 23 15.69 -2.97 -2.68
C LEU A 23 16.09 -2.94 -4.15
N ARG A 24 17.13 -2.18 -4.49
CA ARG A 24 17.72 -2.23 -5.83
C ARG A 24 18.46 -3.55 -6.00
N GLN A 25 18.19 -4.24 -7.11
CA GLN A 25 18.91 -5.47 -7.43
C GLN A 25 20.35 -5.18 -7.87
N GLY A 26 21.28 -6.09 -7.53
CA GLY A 26 22.67 -6.04 -7.98
C GLY A 26 23.57 -5.05 -7.22
N THR A 27 23.15 -4.58 -6.05
CA THR A 27 23.98 -3.78 -5.14
C THR A 27 24.84 -4.67 -4.24
N ASP A 28 25.78 -4.07 -3.53
CA ASP A 28 26.52 -4.74 -2.46
C ASP A 28 25.53 -5.18 -1.36
N GLU A 29 25.61 -6.44 -0.91
CA GLU A 29 24.75 -6.95 0.17
C GLU A 29 25.04 -6.28 1.52
N SER A 30 26.25 -5.74 1.69
CA SER A 30 26.65 -4.96 2.87
C SER A 30 26.25 -3.48 2.79
N ASP A 31 25.85 -3.00 1.61
CA ASP A 31 25.40 -1.62 1.37
C ASP A 31 24.18 -1.59 0.41
N PRO A 32 22.99 -2.03 0.88
CA PRO A 32 21.80 -2.10 0.05
C PRO A 32 21.24 -0.71 -0.26
N GLU A 33 20.94 -0.45 -1.53
CA GLU A 33 20.19 0.74 -1.93
C GLU A 33 18.69 0.49 -1.83
N VAL A 34 17.95 1.42 -1.21
CA VAL A 34 16.49 1.37 -1.09
C VAL A 34 15.82 2.51 -1.83
N PHE A 35 14.61 2.26 -2.34
CA PHE A 35 13.75 3.29 -2.90
C PHE A 35 12.79 3.84 -1.84
N TRP A 36 12.69 5.16 -1.78
CA TRP A 36 11.76 5.92 -0.95
C TRP A 36 11.27 7.15 -1.71
N VAL A 37 10.12 7.69 -1.33
CA VAL A 37 9.51 8.86 -1.97
C VAL A 37 9.51 10.05 -1.03
N ARG A 38 9.62 11.26 -1.60
CA ARG A 38 9.31 12.49 -0.88
C ARG A 38 7.81 12.75 -1.01
N ARG A 39 7.11 12.76 0.13
CA ARG A 39 5.68 13.04 0.20
C ARG A 39 5.38 14.46 -0.27
N SER A 40 4.23 14.65 -0.92
CA SER A 40 3.74 15.99 -1.29
C SER A 40 3.73 16.91 -0.07
N GLU A 41 4.21 18.13 -0.24
CA GLU A 41 4.22 19.14 0.83
C GLU A 41 2.80 19.57 1.25
N GLN A 42 1.80 19.28 0.42
CA GLN A 42 0.40 19.63 0.66
C GLN A 42 -0.32 18.66 1.60
N LEU A 43 0.31 17.54 1.98
CA LEU A 43 -0.31 16.59 2.90
C LEU A 43 -0.36 17.17 4.32
N ALA A 44 -1.56 17.17 4.90
CA ALA A 44 -1.82 17.69 6.25
C ALA A 44 -1.02 16.97 7.36
N PHE A 45 -0.52 15.76 7.07
CA PHE A 45 0.29 14.97 7.97
C PHE A 45 1.58 14.51 7.29
N LEU A 46 2.72 14.92 7.88
CA LEU A 46 4.08 14.62 7.41
C LEU A 46 4.34 14.97 5.93
N GLY A 47 3.77 16.08 5.43
CA GLY A 47 4.11 16.61 4.11
C GLY A 47 5.60 16.95 4.00
N GLY A 48 6.23 16.64 2.87
CA GLY A 48 7.65 16.89 2.62
C GLY A 48 8.63 15.86 3.24
N TYR A 49 8.14 14.93 4.06
CA TYR A 49 8.98 13.84 4.61
C TYR A 49 9.28 12.78 3.57
N HIS A 50 10.41 12.09 3.74
CA HIS A 50 10.68 10.86 3.00
C HIS A 50 9.95 9.69 3.66
N ALA A 51 9.30 8.87 2.85
CA ALA A 51 8.56 7.70 3.28
C ALA A 51 8.74 6.55 2.28
N PHE A 52 8.62 5.33 2.78
CA PHE A 52 8.42 4.17 1.91
C PHE A 52 6.98 4.19 1.37
N PRO A 53 6.75 3.68 0.14
CA PRO A 53 5.40 3.51 -0.38
C PRO A 53 4.56 2.65 0.55
N GLY A 54 3.31 3.03 0.75
CA GLY A 54 2.44 2.33 1.68
C GLY A 54 1.33 3.20 2.24
N GLY A 55 0.40 2.55 2.92
CA GLY A 55 -0.79 3.20 3.42
C GLY A 55 -1.63 2.30 4.29
N GLN A 56 -2.86 2.73 4.51
CA GLN A 56 -3.78 2.09 5.44
C GLN A 56 -4.34 0.81 4.82
N ARG A 57 -4.50 -0.24 5.63
CA ARG A 57 -5.25 -1.42 5.22
C ARG A 57 -6.71 -1.06 4.93
N ASP A 58 -7.20 -1.53 3.77
CA ASP A 58 -8.61 -1.51 3.40
C ASP A 58 -9.27 -2.87 3.76
N ALA A 59 -10.58 -2.88 3.95
CA ALA A 59 -11.31 -4.12 4.22
C ALA A 59 -11.23 -5.11 3.03
N ALA A 60 -11.23 -4.60 1.80
CA ALA A 60 -11.14 -5.39 0.57
C ALA A 60 -9.78 -6.11 0.41
N ASP A 61 -8.73 -5.68 1.14
CA ASP A 61 -7.43 -6.37 1.12
C ASP A 61 -7.53 -7.82 1.64
N ALA A 62 -8.57 -8.13 2.43
CA ALA A 62 -8.81 -9.49 2.92
C ALA A 62 -9.31 -10.46 1.83
N GLU A 63 -9.81 -9.94 0.70
CA GLU A 63 -10.39 -10.68 -0.42
C GLU A 63 -9.32 -11.21 -1.39
N THR A 64 -8.15 -10.57 -1.43
CA THR A 64 -7.04 -10.96 -2.30
C THR A 64 -6.46 -12.31 -1.87
N ARG A 65 -6.31 -13.23 -2.83
CA ARG A 65 -5.59 -14.49 -2.62
C ARG A 65 -4.09 -14.22 -2.57
N VAL A 66 -3.46 -14.59 -1.46
CA VAL A 66 -1.99 -14.67 -1.34
C VAL A 66 -1.64 -16.09 -0.90
N GLU A 67 -0.76 -16.74 -1.66
CA GLU A 67 -0.29 -18.08 -1.34
C GLU A 67 0.85 -18.02 -0.33
N ASN A 68 1.06 -19.11 0.43
CA ASN A 68 2.15 -19.26 1.39
C ASN A 68 2.20 -18.19 2.51
N CYS A 69 1.06 -17.60 2.87
CA CYS A 69 0.93 -16.73 4.04
C CYS A 69 0.60 -17.54 5.31
N ALA A 70 1.06 -17.07 6.47
CA ALA A 70 0.82 -17.75 7.74
C ALA A 70 -0.66 -17.73 8.18
N ASP A 71 -1.35 -16.61 7.97
CA ASP A 71 -2.73 -16.41 8.39
C ASP A 71 -3.45 -15.32 7.54
N ALA A 72 -4.74 -15.13 7.79
CA ALA A 72 -5.58 -14.17 7.08
C ALA A 72 -5.16 -12.71 7.32
N THR A 73 -4.60 -12.39 8.47
CA THR A 73 -4.10 -11.04 8.78
C THR A 73 -2.88 -10.73 7.93
N THR A 74 -1.91 -11.63 7.92
CA THR A 74 -0.69 -11.55 7.10
C THR A 74 -1.04 -11.44 5.63
N ARG A 75 -2.02 -12.23 5.15
CA ARG A 75 -2.54 -12.13 3.79
C ARG A 75 -3.05 -10.73 3.47
N ALA A 76 -3.90 -10.17 4.33
CA ALA A 76 -4.46 -8.83 4.12
C ALA A 76 -3.38 -7.75 4.16
N MET A 77 -2.37 -7.88 5.02
CA MET A 77 -1.25 -6.93 5.06
C MET A 77 -0.37 -7.00 3.81
N ILE A 78 -0.13 -8.19 3.26
CA ILE A 78 0.59 -8.35 1.98
C ILE A 78 -0.22 -7.76 0.82
N SER A 79 -1.54 -8.01 0.79
CA SER A 79 -2.43 -7.38 -0.19
C SER A 79 -2.39 -5.86 -0.10
N CYS A 80 -2.51 -5.30 1.11
CA CYS A 80 -2.41 -3.86 1.35
C CYS A 80 -1.09 -3.30 0.83
N ALA A 81 0.04 -3.94 1.14
CA ALA A 81 1.35 -3.54 0.65
C ALA A 81 1.43 -3.52 -0.90
N ALA A 82 0.92 -4.57 -1.56
CA ALA A 82 0.94 -4.67 -3.01
C ALA A 82 -0.01 -3.68 -3.69
N ARG A 83 -1.19 -3.44 -3.11
CA ARG A 83 -2.17 -2.45 -3.57
C ARG A 83 -1.60 -1.04 -3.49
N GLU A 84 -1.11 -0.63 -2.32
CA GLU A 84 -0.55 0.71 -2.08
C GLU A 84 0.67 0.98 -2.98
N LEU A 85 1.52 -0.04 -3.19
CA LEU A 85 2.66 0.08 -4.10
C LEU A 85 2.21 0.31 -5.56
N PHE A 86 1.12 -0.33 -5.97
CA PHE A 86 0.54 -0.12 -7.29
C PHE A 86 -0.12 1.26 -7.41
N GLU A 87 -0.88 1.68 -6.40
CA GLU A 87 -1.51 3.01 -6.33
C GLU A 87 -0.48 4.14 -6.39
N GLU A 88 0.57 4.09 -5.58
CA GLU A 88 1.53 5.20 -5.49
C GLU A 88 2.57 5.22 -6.63
N LEU A 89 3.02 4.04 -7.10
CA LEU A 89 4.15 3.93 -8.03
C LEU A 89 3.81 3.25 -9.36
N GLY A 90 2.60 2.70 -9.53
CA GLY A 90 2.24 1.91 -10.71
C GLY A 90 2.97 0.56 -10.80
N VAL A 91 3.60 0.10 -9.71
CA VAL A 91 4.34 -1.16 -9.65
C VAL A 91 3.42 -2.28 -9.18
N LEU A 92 2.89 -3.06 -10.12
CA LEU A 92 2.01 -4.19 -9.83
C LEU A 92 2.82 -5.45 -9.47
N VAL A 93 2.80 -5.82 -8.18
CA VAL A 93 3.41 -7.06 -7.68
C VAL A 93 2.36 -8.17 -7.62
N ALA A 94 2.22 -8.88 -8.74
CA ALA A 94 1.36 -10.06 -8.85
C ALA A 94 1.97 -11.06 -9.83
N ARG A 95 1.65 -12.35 -9.66
CA ARG A 95 2.13 -13.39 -10.57
C ARG A 95 1.51 -13.16 -11.96
N GLY A 96 2.31 -13.25 -13.02
CA GLY A 96 1.79 -13.02 -14.38
C GLY A 96 1.62 -11.56 -14.76
N ALA A 97 1.89 -10.59 -13.86
CA ALA A 97 1.78 -9.16 -14.13
C ALA A 97 2.77 -8.70 -15.22
N GLU A 98 3.88 -9.42 -15.43
CA GLU A 98 4.82 -9.19 -16.51
C GLU A 98 4.19 -9.32 -17.91
N ARG A 99 3.09 -10.06 -18.03
CA ARG A 99 2.34 -10.24 -19.29
C ARG A 99 1.54 -8.99 -19.69
N LEU A 100 1.27 -8.09 -18.75
CA LEU A 100 0.50 -6.88 -19.02
C LEU A 100 1.33 -5.85 -19.79
N THR A 101 0.71 -5.20 -20.77
CA THR A 101 1.30 -4.03 -21.41
C THR A 101 1.32 -2.82 -20.46
N LYS A 102 2.12 -1.80 -20.80
CA LYS A 102 2.10 -0.52 -20.07
C LYS A 102 0.70 0.13 -20.08
N GLY A 103 -0.01 0.05 -21.21
CA GLY A 103 -1.36 0.60 -21.34
C GLY A 103 -2.38 -0.13 -20.46
N GLN A 104 -2.31 -1.46 -20.38
CA GLN A 104 -3.18 -2.25 -19.49
C GLN A 104 -2.92 -1.91 -18.02
N ARG A 105 -1.65 -1.79 -17.60
CA ARG A 105 -1.32 -1.37 -16.24
C ARG A 105 -1.86 0.03 -15.92
N ALA A 106 -1.72 0.98 -16.84
CA ALA A 106 -2.27 2.32 -16.63
C ALA A 106 -3.81 2.32 -16.53
N SER A 107 -4.50 1.54 -17.37
CA SER A 107 -5.96 1.38 -17.29
C SER A 107 -6.40 0.77 -15.97
N LEU A 108 -5.68 -0.27 -15.52
CA LEU A 108 -5.96 -0.94 -14.25
C LEU A 108 -5.75 -0.02 -13.04
N LEU A 109 -4.72 0.82 -13.08
CA LEU A 109 -4.47 1.81 -12.05
C LEU A 109 -5.62 2.81 -11.98
N ASP A 110 -6.09 3.30 -13.13
CA ASP A 110 -7.25 4.21 -13.19
C ASP A 110 -8.54 3.54 -12.67
N ASP A 111 -8.76 2.25 -12.97
CA ASP A 111 -9.91 1.49 -12.44
C ASP A 111 -9.84 1.33 -10.90
N LEU A 112 -8.64 1.11 -10.36
CA LEU A 112 -8.41 1.01 -8.92
C LEU A 112 -8.58 2.35 -8.21
N GLU A 113 -7.90 3.40 -8.68
CA GLU A 113 -7.94 4.74 -8.08
C GLU A 113 -9.35 5.36 -8.12
N SER A 114 -10.11 5.09 -9.17
CA SER A 114 -11.49 5.56 -9.30
C SER A 114 -12.52 4.69 -8.56
N GLY A 115 -12.08 3.59 -7.94
CA GLY A 115 -12.94 2.64 -7.22
C GLY A 115 -13.88 1.83 -8.10
N ARG A 116 -13.62 1.74 -9.42
CA ARG A 116 -14.38 0.88 -10.34
C ARG A 116 -14.09 -0.60 -10.11
N MET A 117 -12.89 -0.93 -9.64
CA MET A 117 -12.51 -2.28 -9.22
C MET A 117 -11.76 -2.22 -7.89
N THR A 118 -12.01 -3.22 -7.03
CA THR A 118 -11.10 -3.50 -5.92
C THR A 118 -9.83 -4.15 -6.43
N PHE A 119 -8.76 -4.15 -5.63
CA PHE A 119 -7.51 -4.83 -5.98
C PHE A 119 -7.73 -6.32 -6.28
N ALA A 120 -8.57 -7.01 -5.50
CA ALA A 120 -8.91 -8.40 -5.73
C ALA A 120 -9.65 -8.62 -7.07
N GLN A 121 -10.59 -7.73 -7.42
CA GLN A 121 -11.32 -7.79 -8.69
C GLN A 121 -10.39 -7.56 -9.89
N LEU A 122 -9.46 -6.61 -9.77
CA LEU A 122 -8.44 -6.32 -10.77
C LEU A 122 -7.57 -7.54 -11.07
N LEU A 123 -7.08 -8.23 -10.03
CA LEU A 123 -6.27 -9.44 -10.20
C LEU A 123 -7.07 -10.56 -10.87
N ALA A 124 -8.33 -10.74 -10.47
CA ALA A 124 -9.22 -11.72 -11.07
C ALA A 124 -9.52 -11.42 -12.55
N HIS A 125 -9.66 -10.14 -12.93
CA HIS A 125 -9.97 -9.73 -14.30
C HIS A 125 -8.91 -10.17 -15.32
N PHE A 126 -7.64 -10.24 -14.90
CA PHE A 126 -6.51 -10.63 -15.74
C PHE A 126 -5.90 -12.00 -15.40
N GLU A 127 -6.57 -12.77 -14.53
CA GLU A 127 -6.09 -14.08 -14.06
C GLU A 127 -4.63 -14.01 -13.55
N LEU A 128 -4.38 -13.05 -12.66
CA LEU A 128 -3.09 -12.80 -11.98
C LEU A 128 -3.02 -13.48 -10.60
#